data_AF-A0A6B9YTV7-F1
#
_entry.id   AF-A0A6B9YTV7-F1
#
_cell.length_a   1.000
_cell.length_b   1.000
_cell.length_c   1.000
_cell.angle_alpha   90.00
_cell.angle_beta   90.00
_cell.angle_gamma   90.00
#
_symmetry.space_group_name_H-M   'P 1'
#
loop_
_entity.id
_entity.type
_entity.pdbx_description
1 polymer ?
#
loop_
_entity_poly.entity_id
_entity_poly.type
_entity_poly.pdbx_seq_one_letter_code
_entity_poly.pdbx_strand_id
1 'polypeptide(L)'
;MPVIPSGKYQLRSLHEEIDLFDRKLAHLKNHETFASEDARSESIGKMTAKRNLLVRKAQQMIEEGIEFKSSELPRSLRPEEISEAPQAPAAAPVEAAAASVLETVPKAMPSPYRGTVLDYAEDLENYKKNKSKRKTA
;
A
#
# COMPACT_ATOMS: atom_id res chain seq x y z
N MET A 1 22.59 5.46 -30.52
CA MET A 1 21.93 6.04 -29.32
C MET A 1 22.96 6.13 -28.21
N PRO A 2 23.10 7.26 -27.52
CA PRO A 2 24.06 7.36 -26.42
C PRO A 2 23.62 6.42 -25.29
N VAL A 3 24.47 5.45 -24.99
CA VAL A 3 24.31 4.55 -23.85
C VAL A 3 24.67 5.38 -22.63
N ILE A 4 23.65 5.85 -21.89
CA ILE A 4 23.86 6.51 -20.60
C ILE A 4 24.62 5.50 -19.75
N PRO A 5 25.83 5.82 -19.25
CA PRO A 5 26.58 4.88 -18.44
C PRO A 5 25.69 4.46 -17.27
N SER A 6 25.53 3.14 -17.11
CA SER A 6 24.76 2.53 -16.04
C SER A 6 25.35 2.99 -14.71
N GLY A 7 24.76 4.05 -14.16
CA GLY A 7 25.26 4.71 -12.97
C GLY A 7 24.56 4.19 -11.73
N LYS A 8 25.20 4.41 -10.57
CA LYS A 8 24.62 4.19 -9.24
C LYS A 8 23.17 4.67 -9.09
N TYR A 9 22.84 5.82 -9.67
CA TYR A 9 21.48 6.38 -9.62
C TYR A 9 20.45 5.53 -10.37
N GLN A 10 20.86 4.84 -11.44
CA GLN A 10 19.98 3.96 -12.19
C GLN A 10 19.69 2.69 -11.40
N LEU A 11 20.69 2.12 -10.74
CA LEU A 11 20.50 0.95 -9.87
C LEU A 11 19.57 1.28 -8.70
N ARG A 12 19.77 2.46 -8.08
CA ARG A 12 18.86 2.97 -7.06
C ARG A 12 17.43 3.13 -7.58
N SER A 13 17.24 3.74 -8.75
CA SER A 13 15.92 3.90 -9.36
C SER A 13 15.25 2.56 -9.64
N LEU A 14 16.01 1.54 -10.07
CA LEU A 14 15.49 0.19 -10.25
C LEU A 14 15.05 -0.44 -8.92
N HIS A 15 15.83 -0.28 -7.86
CA HIS A 15 15.43 -0.77 -6.54
C HIS A 15 14.16 -0.08 -6.02
N GLU A 16 14.05 1.23 -6.16
CA GLU A 16 12.83 1.98 -5.80
C GLU A 16 11.61 1.49 -6.61
N GLU A 17 11.81 1.21 -7.90
CA GLU A 17 10.75 0.67 -8.75
C GLU A 17 10.34 -0.76 -8.35
N ILE A 18 11.30 -1.63 -7.99
CA ILE A 18 11.03 -2.97 -7.46
C ILE A 18 10.21 -2.89 -6.17
N ASP A 19 10.61 -2.03 -5.23
CA ASP A 19 9.88 -1.84 -3.95
C ASP A 19 8.44 -1.35 -4.19
N LEU A 20 8.25 -0.48 -5.19
CA LEU A 20 6.92 -0.02 -5.59
C LEU A 20 6.05 -1.17 -6.16
N PHE A 21 6.62 -2.06 -6.96
CA PHE A 21 5.92 -3.26 -7.42
C PHE A 21 5.60 -4.23 -6.28
N ASP A 22 6.50 -4.39 -5.30
CA ASP A 22 6.25 -5.24 -4.14
C ASP A 22 5.07 -4.71 -3.31
N ARG A 23 5.01 -3.39 -3.07
CA ARG A 23 3.86 -2.75 -2.39
C ARG A 23 2.56 -2.93 -3.17
N LYS A 24 2.60 -2.79 -4.50
CA LYS A 24 1.43 -3.03 -5.36
C LYS A 24 0.97 -4.49 -5.30
N LEU A 25 1.90 -5.45 -5.32
CA LEU A 25 1.58 -6.86 -5.17
C LEU A 25 0.95 -7.17 -3.80
N ALA A 26 1.43 -6.53 -2.73
CA ALA A 26 0.80 -6.65 -1.41
C ALA A 26 -0.61 -6.06 -1.40
N HIS A 27 -0.83 -4.91 -2.06
CA HIS A 27 -2.15 -4.30 -2.18
C HIS A 27 -3.14 -5.18 -2.97
N LEU A 28 -2.72 -5.67 -4.14
CA LEU A 28 -3.50 -6.59 -4.98
C LEU A 28 -3.88 -7.87 -4.23
N LYS A 29 -3.03 -8.32 -3.30
CA LYS A 29 -3.31 -9.50 -2.47
C LYS A 29 -4.29 -9.21 -1.34
N ASN A 30 -4.15 -8.10 -0.62
CA ASN A 30 -4.85 -7.91 0.65
C ASN A 30 -6.04 -6.97 0.60
N HIS A 31 -6.07 -6.04 -0.34
CA HIS A 31 -7.00 -4.90 -0.31
C HIS A 31 -7.88 -4.79 -1.56
N GLU A 32 -7.45 -5.37 -2.69
CA GLU A 32 -8.13 -5.19 -3.95
C GLU A 32 -9.24 -6.23 -4.16
N THR A 33 -10.43 -5.75 -4.53
CA THR A 33 -11.58 -6.57 -4.87
C THR A 33 -11.65 -6.79 -6.37
N PHE A 34 -11.59 -8.04 -6.80
CA PHE A 34 -11.69 -8.42 -8.21
C PHE A 34 -13.07 -9.00 -8.53
N ALA A 35 -13.49 -8.86 -9.78
CA ALA A 35 -14.74 -9.47 -10.27
C ALA A 35 -14.66 -11.01 -10.37
N SER A 36 -13.46 -11.56 -10.54
CA SER A 36 -13.18 -13.00 -10.60
C SER A 36 -11.78 -13.30 -10.07
N GLU A 37 -11.56 -14.51 -9.55
CA GLU A 37 -10.25 -15.00 -9.13
C GLU A 37 -9.26 -15.07 -10.30
N ASP A 38 -9.74 -15.33 -11.52
CA ASP A 38 -8.91 -15.32 -12.73
C ASP A 38 -8.38 -13.91 -13.04
N ALA A 39 -9.21 -12.88 -12.86
CA ALA A 39 -8.77 -11.49 -13.04
C ALA A 39 -7.72 -11.09 -11.98
N ARG A 40 -7.83 -11.64 -10.76
CA ARG A 40 -6.84 -11.46 -9.70
C ARG A 40 -5.52 -12.13 -10.06
N SER A 41 -5.56 -13.40 -10.48
CA SER A 41 -4.35 -14.14 -10.84
C SER A 41 -3.63 -13.53 -12.05
N GLU A 42 -4.38 -13.06 -13.05
CA GLU A 42 -3.82 -12.33 -14.19
C GLU A 42 -3.13 -11.03 -13.79
N SER A 43 -3.77 -10.21 -12.95
CA SER A 43 -3.21 -8.93 -12.52
C SER A 43 -1.94 -9.13 -11.69
N ILE A 44 -1.94 -10.11 -10.78
CA ILE A 44 -0.77 -10.51 -10.00
C ILE A 44 0.33 -11.05 -10.93
N GLY A 45 -0.01 -11.89 -11.90
CA GLY A 45 0.93 -12.42 -12.89
C GLY A 45 1.61 -11.33 -13.71
N LYS A 46 0.84 -10.36 -14.22
CA LYS A 46 1.34 -9.20 -14.97
C LYS A 46 2.30 -8.35 -14.12
N MET A 47 1.96 -8.08 -12.86
CA MET A 47 2.83 -7.30 -11.97
C MET A 47 4.08 -8.06 -11.54
N THR A 48 3.97 -9.37 -11.31
CA THR A 48 5.10 -10.24 -10.97
C THR A 48 6.09 -10.34 -12.13
N ALA A 49 5.61 -10.45 -13.36
CA ALA A 49 6.46 -10.47 -14.55
C ALA A 49 7.27 -9.17 -14.70
N LYS A 50 6.65 -8.01 -14.48
CA LYS A 50 7.34 -6.70 -14.49
C LYS A 50 8.41 -6.62 -13.40
N ARG A 51 8.07 -7.00 -12.16
CA ARG A 51 9.01 -7.08 -11.04
C ARG A 51 10.22 -7.95 -11.42
N ASN A 52 10.00 -9.14 -11.95
CA ASN A 52 11.06 -10.07 -12.31
C ASN A 52 12.00 -9.52 -13.40
N LEU A 53 11.47 -8.76 -14.36
CA LEU A 53 12.29 -8.09 -15.38
C LEU A 53 13.22 -7.04 -14.74
N LEU A 54 12.70 -6.23 -13.83
CA LEU A 54 13.49 -5.22 -13.11
C LEU A 54 14.55 -5.86 -12.21
N VAL A 55 14.21 -6.93 -11.51
CA VAL A 55 15.15 -7.68 -10.67
C VAL A 55 16.31 -8.23 -11.50
N ARG A 56 16.04 -8.83 -12.66
CA ARG A 56 17.10 -9.31 -13.57
C ARG A 56 18.02 -8.19 -14.01
N LYS A 57 17.46 -7.02 -14.34
CA LYS A 57 18.25 -5.85 -14.74
C LYS A 57 19.10 -5.32 -13.58
N ALA A 58 18.55 -5.27 -12.37
CA ALA A 58 19.30 -4.88 -11.18
C ALA A 58 20.43 -5.87 -10.87
N GLN A 59 20.19 -7.18 -11.02
CA GLN A 59 21.23 -8.21 -10.86
C GLN A 59 22.38 -8.04 -11.86
N GLN A 60 22.07 -7.81 -13.14
CA GLN A 60 23.09 -7.53 -14.16
C GLN A 60 23.95 -6.31 -13.78
N MET A 61 23.31 -5.24 -13.31
CA MET A 61 24.02 -4.03 -12.87
C MET A 61 24.90 -4.26 -11.63
N ILE A 62 24.50 -5.17 -10.73
CA ILE A 62 25.32 -5.58 -9.59
C ILE A 62 26.52 -6.42 -10.05
N GLU A 63 26.32 -7.34 -11.00
CA GLU A 63 27.39 -8.14 -11.61
C GLU A 63 28.40 -7.27 -12.38
N GLU A 64 27.93 -6.18 -13.00
CA GLU A 64 28.77 -5.13 -13.61
C GLU A 64 29.61 -4.34 -12.58
N GLY A 65 29.42 -4.58 -11.28
CA GLY A 65 30.20 -3.97 -10.21
C GLY A 65 29.73 -2.56 -9.82
N ILE A 66 28.49 -2.20 -10.14
CA ILE A 66 27.96 -0.87 -9.82
C ILE A 66 27.73 -0.77 -8.31
N GLU A 67 28.38 0.20 -7.68
CA GLU A 67 28.25 0.46 -6.24
C GLU A 67 26.81 0.82 -5.85
N PHE A 68 26.27 0.14 -4.84
CA PHE A 68 24.99 0.48 -4.22
C PHE A 68 25.10 0.46 -2.70
N LYS A 69 24.19 1.18 -2.03
CA LYS A 69 24.07 1.13 -0.57
C LYS A 69 23.10 0.04 -0.16
N SER A 70 23.41 -0.72 0.88
CA SER A 70 22.49 -1.73 1.44
C SER A 70 21.15 -1.14 1.90
N SER A 71 21.13 0.13 2.32
CA SER A 71 19.91 0.87 2.67
C SER A 71 18.97 1.09 1.48
N GLU A 72 19.47 1.02 0.24
CA GLU A 72 18.71 1.19 -0.99
C GLU A 72 18.16 -0.15 -1.51
N LEU A 73 18.46 -1.28 -0.86
CA LEU A 73 17.87 -2.56 -1.25
C LEU A 73 16.35 -2.57 -0.98
N PRO A 74 15.54 -3.09 -1.91
CA PRO A 74 14.11 -3.31 -1.69
C PRO A 74 13.89 -4.25 -0.50
N ARG A 75 12.78 -4.06 0.23
CA ARG A 75 12.46 -4.89 1.40
C ARG A 75 12.46 -6.39 1.09
N SER A 76 12.00 -6.79 -0.10
CA SER A 76 11.94 -8.18 -0.53
C SER A 76 13.28 -8.83 -0.89
N LEU A 77 14.35 -8.02 -1.01
CA LEU A 77 15.70 -8.47 -1.36
C LEU A 77 16.67 -8.36 -0.17
N ARG A 78 16.26 -7.72 0.93
CA ARG A 78 17.10 -7.65 2.13
C ARG A 78 17.16 -9.04 2.78
N PRO A 79 18.36 -9.58 3.07
CA PRO A 79 18.45 -10.73 3.95
C PRO A 79 17.87 -10.36 5.31
N GLU A 80 17.02 -11.22 5.85
CA GLU A 80 16.24 -11.09 7.09
C GLU A 80 17.08 -10.91 8.39
N GLU A 81 18.33 -10.46 8.32
CA GLU A 81 19.25 -10.42 9.48
C GLU A 81 19.26 -9.10 10.26
N ILE A 82 18.47 -8.09 9.90
CA ILE A 82 18.32 -6.90 10.74
C ILE A 82 16.86 -6.43 10.75
N SER A 83 15.97 -7.35 11.11
CA SER A 83 14.80 -6.97 11.90
C SER A 83 15.29 -6.75 13.33
N GLU A 84 15.75 -5.53 13.61
CA GLU A 84 15.81 -5.04 14.97
C GLU A 84 14.35 -4.86 15.42
N ALA A 85 13.75 -5.98 15.79
CA ALA A 85 12.53 -6.05 16.53
C ALA A 85 12.76 -5.25 17.82
N PRO A 86 11.94 -4.24 18.15
CA PRO A 86 11.81 -3.87 19.55
C PRO A 86 11.29 -5.11 20.27
N GLN A 87 12.17 -5.75 21.04
CA GLN A 87 11.84 -6.79 22.00
C GLN A 87 10.74 -6.24 22.92
N ALA A 88 9.50 -6.66 22.68
CA ALA A 88 8.50 -6.69 23.73
C ALA A 88 8.84 -7.91 24.60
N PRO A 89 9.17 -7.74 25.89
CA PRO A 89 9.43 -8.88 26.76
C PRO A 89 8.15 -9.69 26.90
N ALA A 90 8.32 -10.99 26.70
CA ALA A 90 7.32 -12.02 26.93
C ALA A 90 6.78 -11.96 28.37
N ALA A 91 5.45 -11.95 28.50
CA ALA A 91 4.76 -12.49 29.65
C ALA A 91 3.55 -13.31 29.16
N ALA A 92 3.44 -14.50 29.73
CA ALA A 92 2.69 -15.66 29.28
C ALA A 92 1.14 -15.50 29.42
N PRO A 93 0.36 -16.48 28.91
CA PRO A 93 -1.06 -16.34 28.62
C PRO A 93 -1.94 -16.57 29.84
N VAL A 94 -3.11 -15.91 29.87
CA VAL A 94 -4.26 -16.31 30.68
C VAL A 94 -5.51 -16.30 29.84
N GLU A 95 -6.27 -17.36 30.03
CA GLU A 95 -7.49 -17.76 29.36
C GLU A 95 -8.62 -16.73 29.46
N ALA A 96 -9.49 -16.81 28.45
CA ALA A 96 -10.93 -16.68 28.53
C ALA A 96 -11.53 -15.64 29.50
N ALA A 97 -11.95 -14.51 28.93
CA ALA A 97 -13.19 -13.87 29.36
C ALA A 97 -13.83 -13.13 28.19
N ALA A 98 -14.95 -13.66 27.71
CA ALA A 98 -15.92 -12.90 26.95
C ALA A 98 -16.41 -11.73 27.82
N ALA A 99 -16.19 -10.50 27.36
CA ALA A 99 -16.86 -9.32 27.90
C ALA A 99 -17.07 -8.30 26.77
N SER A 100 -18.28 -8.30 26.24
CA SER A 100 -18.87 -7.23 25.45
C SER A 100 -18.91 -5.94 26.27
N VAL A 101 -18.16 -4.91 25.88
CA VAL A 101 -18.34 -3.55 26.42
C VAL A 101 -18.16 -2.49 25.33
N LEU A 102 -19.33 -2.01 24.88
CA LEU A 102 -19.69 -0.64 24.54
C LEU A 102 -18.77 0.15 23.59
N GLU A 103 -19.21 0.15 22.34
CA GLU A 103 -18.89 1.13 21.30
C GLU A 103 -19.32 2.53 21.76
N THR A 104 -18.41 3.26 22.41
CA THR A 104 -18.59 4.70 22.65
C THR A 104 -18.40 5.42 21.32
N VAL A 105 -19.51 5.75 20.65
CA VAL A 105 -19.52 6.61 19.46
C VAL A 105 -18.80 7.92 19.83
N PRO A 106 -17.61 8.22 19.26
CA PRO A 106 -16.97 9.48 19.54
C PRO A 106 -17.87 10.60 19.01
N LYS A 107 -18.17 11.56 19.87
CA LYS A 107 -18.98 12.74 19.54
C LYS A 107 -18.38 13.38 18.28
N ALA A 108 -19.14 13.38 17.19
CA ALA A 108 -18.69 13.85 15.90
C ALA A 108 -18.18 15.30 16.02
N MET A 109 -16.86 15.46 15.93
CA MET A 109 -16.26 16.78 15.80
C MET A 109 -16.76 17.38 14.48
N PRO A 110 -17.20 18.65 14.46
CA PRO A 110 -17.60 19.28 13.22
C PRO A 110 -16.42 19.25 12.25
N SER A 111 -16.70 18.99 10.97
CA SER A 111 -15.68 18.95 9.93
C SER A 111 -14.89 20.26 9.95
N PRO A 112 -13.55 20.24 9.81
CA PRO A 112 -12.73 21.46 9.76
C PRO A 112 -13.05 22.34 8.55
N TYR A 113 -13.84 21.82 7.61
CA TYR A 113 -14.30 22.49 6.40
C TYR A 113 -15.71 23.05 6.52
N ARG A 114 -16.30 23.07 7.73
CA ARG A 114 -17.68 23.50 7.95
C ARG A 114 -17.96 24.89 7.37
N GLY A 115 -18.93 24.98 6.46
CA GLY A 115 -19.29 26.21 5.73
C GLY A 115 -18.42 26.53 4.50
N THR A 116 -17.56 25.61 4.08
CA THR A 116 -16.85 25.69 2.79
C THR A 116 -17.43 24.67 1.81
N VAL A 117 -17.09 24.82 0.52
CA VAL A 117 -17.53 23.91 -0.56
C VAL A 117 -17.08 22.45 -0.38
N LEU A 118 -16.20 22.17 0.58
CA LEU A 118 -15.73 20.83 0.95
C LEU A 118 -16.55 20.19 2.09
N ASP A 119 -17.57 20.88 2.60
CA ASP A 119 -18.47 20.34 3.62
C ASP A 119 -19.64 19.58 2.99
N TYR A 120 -19.44 18.27 2.78
CA TYR A 120 -20.41 17.38 2.14
C TYR A 120 -21.74 17.20 2.92
N ALA A 121 -21.83 17.71 4.15
CA ALA A 121 -23.03 17.60 4.97
C ALA A 121 -24.24 18.35 4.36
N GLU A 122 -24.03 19.59 3.88
CA GLU A 122 -25.09 20.40 3.29
C GLU A 122 -25.58 19.85 1.95
N ASP A 123 -24.65 19.35 1.13
CA ASP A 123 -24.96 18.71 -0.16
C ASP A 123 -25.83 17.47 0.02
N LEU A 124 -25.54 16.65 1.04
CA LEU A 124 -26.34 15.47 1.37
C LEU A 124 -27.76 15.84 1.84
N GLU A 125 -27.92 16.92 2.60
CA GLU A 125 -29.23 17.40 3.02
C GLU A 125 -30.05 17.93 1.83
N ASN A 126 -29.43 18.70 0.95
CA ASN A 126 -30.06 19.22 -0.25
C ASN A 126 -30.47 18.09 -1.21
N TYR A 127 -29.62 17.07 -1.35
CA TYR A 127 -29.95 15.86 -2.11
C TYR A 127 -31.18 15.14 -1.52
N LYS A 128 -31.25 14.96 -0.19
CA LYS A 128 -32.41 14.33 0.48
C LYS A 128 -33.70 15.13 0.30
N LYS A 129 -33.63 16.47 0.39
CA LYS A 129 -34.78 17.37 0.16
C LYS A 129 -35.26 17.30 -1.29
N ASN A 130 -34.37 17.26 -2.26
CA ASN A 130 -34.74 17.16 -3.68
C ASN A 130 -35.27 15.77 -4.05
N LYS A 131 -34.70 14.71 -3.46
CA LYS A 131 -35.16 13.33 -3.66
C LYS A 131 -36.55 13.09 -3.09
N SER A 132 -36.88 13.66 -1.93
CA SER A 132 -38.22 13.57 -1.36
C SER A 132 -39.26 14.35 -2.17
N LYS A 133 -38.94 15.58 -2.61
CA LYS A 133 -39.82 16.37 -3.50
C LYS A 133 -40.16 15.67 -4.81
N ARG A 134 -39.19 14.95 -5.41
CA ARG A 134 -39.41 14.16 -6.63
C ARG A 134 -40.23 12.89 -6.40
N LYS A 135 -40.38 12.44 -5.17
CA LYS A 135 -41.16 11.22 -4.84
C LYS A 135 -42.63 11.54 -4.52
N THR A 136 -42.93 12.80 -4.24
CA THR A 136 -44.28 13.28 -3.89
C THR A 136 -44.97 14.07 -5.00
N ALA A 137 -44.32 14.19 -6.17
CA ALA A 137 -44.88 14.74 -7.40
C ALA A 137 -45.08 13.61 -8.41
#